data_AF-A0A1V5MJA5-F1
#
_entry.id   AF-A0A1V5MJA5-F1
#
_cell.length_a   1.000
_cell.length_b   1.000
_cell.length_c   1.000
_cell.angle_alpha   90.00
_cell.angle_beta   90.00
_cell.angle_gamma   90.00
#
_symmetry.space_group_name_H-M   'P 1'
#
loop_
_entity.id
_entity.type
_entity.pdbx_description
1 polymer ?
#
loop_
_entity_poly.entity_id
_entity_poly.type
_entity_poly.pdbx_seq_one_letter_code
_entity_poly.pdbx_strand_id
1 'polypeptide(L)'
;MEKEFQAAKTKKQEIVVCTHVSVWDDNLRGVSPYMQIGPESKAKLKELYKKYNALLMLSGHYHRGPWLHQEEKMSYLVLPGPAWPRNSPSSWQIFDVYPDRVEMYTKQVFLPYDDETATGFINIPYQSWVNYETLRTGKDVPAKLHFPYLVQGPLVIKRNVR
;
A
#
# COMPACT_ATOMS: atom_id res chain seq x y z
N MET A 1 1.37 -15.63 15.55
CA MET A 1 1.48 -15.48 14.08
C MET A 1 1.95 -16.77 13.41
N GLU A 2 3.10 -17.33 13.78
CA GLU A 2 3.64 -18.54 13.11
C GLU A 2 2.70 -19.75 13.11
N LYS A 3 1.97 -20.00 14.21
CA LYS A 3 0.94 -21.06 14.28
C LYS A 3 -0.14 -20.91 13.18
N GLU A 4 -0.61 -19.69 12.93
CA GLU A 4 -1.62 -19.41 11.90
C GLU A 4 -1.05 -19.60 10.49
N PHE A 5 0.21 -19.22 10.29
CA PHE A 5 0.89 -19.41 9.01
C PHE A 5 1.11 -20.89 8.71
N GLN A 6 1.47 -21.68 9.73
CA GLN A 6 1.56 -23.12 9.63
C GLN A 6 0.19 -23.74 9.29
N ALA A 7 -0.89 -23.29 9.91
CA ALA A 7 -2.24 -23.76 9.61
C ALA A 7 -2.66 -23.43 8.18
N ALA A 8 -2.42 -22.19 7.72
CA ALA A 8 -2.68 -21.77 6.34
C ALA A 8 -1.90 -22.62 5.33
N LYS A 9 -0.62 -22.86 5.58
CA LYS A 9 0.23 -23.73 4.76
C LYS A 9 -0.32 -25.16 4.66
N THR A 10 -0.72 -25.76 5.78
CA THR A 10 -1.34 -27.10 5.80
C THR A 10 -2.63 -27.13 4.98
N LYS A 11 -3.42 -26.06 5.01
CA LYS A 11 -4.66 -25.91 4.24
C LYS A 11 -4.44 -25.44 2.80
N LYS A 12 -3.19 -25.28 2.36
CA LYS A 12 -2.82 -24.72 1.03
C LYS A 12 -3.47 -23.35 0.76
N GLN A 13 -3.63 -22.54 1.81
CA GLN A 13 -4.14 -21.18 1.73
C GLN A 13 -2.99 -20.19 1.52
N GLU A 14 -3.24 -19.17 0.71
CA GLU A 14 -2.34 -18.03 0.63
C GLU A 14 -2.48 -17.14 1.86
N ILE A 15 -1.38 -16.48 2.21
CA ILE A 15 -1.30 -15.65 3.40
C ILE A 15 -1.24 -14.19 2.97
N VAL A 16 -2.22 -13.42 3.42
CA VAL A 16 -2.21 -11.95 3.39
C VAL A 16 -2.03 -11.45 4.81
N VAL A 17 -1.09 -10.52 5.01
CA VAL A 17 -0.75 -9.99 6.33
C VAL A 17 -1.18 -8.54 6.42
N CYS A 18 -2.01 -8.21 7.41
CA CYS A 18 -2.41 -6.83 7.67
C CYS A 18 -1.65 -6.30 8.89
N THR A 19 -0.93 -5.19 8.74
CA THR A 19 -0.28 -4.48 9.85
C THR A 19 -0.54 -2.99 9.73
N HIS A 20 -0.31 -2.24 10.81
CA HIS A 20 -0.37 -0.78 10.70
C HIS A 20 0.88 -0.23 10.00
N VAL A 21 2.08 -0.67 10.40
CA VAL A 21 3.38 -0.19 9.88
C VAL A 21 4.01 -1.26 8.97
N SER A 22 4.65 -0.83 7.88
CA SER A 22 5.29 -1.75 6.92
C SER A 22 6.63 -2.31 7.44
N VAL A 23 6.96 -3.55 7.07
CA VAL A 23 8.30 -4.14 7.29
C VAL A 23 9.23 -3.93 6.08
N TRP A 24 8.76 -3.27 5.02
CA TRP A 24 9.57 -2.98 3.84
C TRP A 24 10.75 -2.06 4.22
N ASP A 25 11.97 -2.56 4.06
CA ASP A 25 13.22 -1.90 4.49
C ASP A 25 13.48 -0.57 3.74
N ASP A 26 13.35 -0.58 2.42
CA ASP A 26 13.61 0.60 1.58
C ASP A 26 12.38 1.49 1.40
N ASN A 27 11.43 1.42 2.34
CA ASN A 27 10.29 2.32 2.33
C ASN A 27 10.75 3.75 2.69
N LEU A 28 11.13 4.52 1.66
CA LEU A 28 11.55 5.93 1.74
C LEU A 28 10.55 6.83 2.47
N ARG A 29 9.32 6.36 2.69
CA ARG A 29 8.22 7.12 3.28
C ARG A 29 8.02 6.76 4.76
N GLY A 30 8.64 5.67 5.22
CA GLY A 30 8.74 5.23 6.60
C GLY A 30 10.12 5.46 7.25
N VAL A 31 10.99 6.30 6.68
CA VAL A 31 12.40 6.42 7.13
C VAL A 31 12.61 6.99 8.54
N SER A 32 11.61 7.67 9.12
CA SER A 32 11.71 8.16 10.51
C SER A 32 11.63 6.99 11.50
N PRO A 33 12.40 6.98 12.60
CA PRO A 33 12.30 5.92 13.61
C PRO A 33 10.89 5.68 14.17
N TYR A 34 10.07 6.73 14.30
CA TYR A 34 8.66 6.61 14.73
C TYR A 34 7.78 5.85 13.73
N MET A 35 8.21 5.82 12.47
CA MET A 35 7.49 5.25 11.33
C MET A 35 7.93 3.80 11.02
N GLN A 36 8.70 3.19 11.92
CA GLN A 36 9.32 1.87 11.71
C GLN A 36 9.00 0.88 12.82
N ILE A 37 8.91 -0.38 12.42
CA ILE A 37 9.00 -1.50 13.34
C ILE A 37 10.47 -1.64 13.79
N GLY A 38 10.68 -1.91 15.08
CA GLY A 38 12.02 -2.14 15.62
C GLY A 38 12.78 -3.22 14.83
N PRO A 39 14.10 -3.06 14.63
CA PRO A 39 14.87 -3.82 13.64
C PRO A 39 14.80 -5.34 13.86
N GLU A 40 14.90 -5.81 15.10
CA GLU A 40 14.81 -7.24 15.41
C GLU A 40 13.44 -7.84 15.09
N SER A 41 12.36 -7.10 15.40
CA SER A 41 11.00 -7.56 15.11
C SER A 41 10.74 -7.57 13.61
N LYS A 42 11.25 -6.55 12.90
CA LYS A 42 11.17 -6.47 11.44
C LYS A 42 11.85 -7.67 10.77
N ALA A 43 13.08 -7.99 11.18
CA ALA A 43 13.84 -9.12 10.65
C ALA A 43 13.08 -10.45 10.86
N LYS A 44 12.60 -10.71 12.08
CA LYS A 44 11.83 -11.92 12.41
C LYS A 44 10.55 -12.04 11.58
N LEU A 45 9.85 -10.92 11.34
CA LEU A 45 8.66 -10.91 10.49
C LEU A 45 8.99 -11.23 9.03
N LYS A 46 10.04 -10.60 8.47
CA LYS A 46 10.48 -10.89 7.09
C LYS A 46 10.87 -12.36 6.91
N GLU A 47 11.62 -12.93 7.85
CA GLU A 47 11.96 -14.36 7.85
C GLU A 47 10.70 -15.25 7.87
N LEU A 48 9.71 -14.90 8.70
CA LEU A 48 8.45 -15.64 8.78
C LEU A 48 7.67 -15.55 7.46
N TYR A 49 7.60 -14.37 6.85
CA TYR A 49 6.88 -14.15 5.58
C TYR A 49 7.51 -14.97 4.46
N LYS A 50 8.85 -15.00 4.41
CA LYS A 50 9.61 -15.84 3.47
C LYS A 50 9.41 -17.32 3.71
N LYS A 51 9.55 -17.80 4.96
CA LYS A 51 9.39 -19.22 5.35
C LYS A 51 8.04 -19.80 4.93
N TYR A 52 6.98 -19.00 5.01
CA TYR A 52 5.61 -19.42 4.74
C TYR A 52 5.08 -18.95 3.38
N ASN A 53 5.93 -18.32 2.56
CA ASN A 53 5.55 -17.83 1.23
C ASN A 53 4.32 -16.90 1.27
N ALA A 54 4.33 -15.93 2.19
CA ALA A 54 3.28 -14.92 2.25
C ALA A 54 3.22 -14.16 0.92
N LEU A 55 2.00 -13.82 0.50
CA LEU A 55 1.73 -13.22 -0.80
C LEU A 55 1.80 -11.69 -0.74
N LEU A 56 1.08 -11.11 0.22
CA LEU A 56 0.79 -9.69 0.26
C LEU A 56 0.79 -9.20 1.70
N MET A 57 1.48 -8.09 1.95
CA MET A 57 1.36 -7.32 3.17
C MET A 57 0.60 -6.04 2.86
N LEU A 58 -0.49 -5.84 3.59
CA LEU A 58 -1.24 -4.59 3.61
C LEU A 58 -0.78 -3.79 4.83
N SER A 59 -0.33 -2.57 4.59
CA SER A 59 0.12 -1.65 5.63
C SER A 59 -0.46 -0.25 5.43
N GLY A 60 -0.48 0.56 6.48
CA GLY A 60 -0.97 1.94 6.43
C GLY A 60 0.02 2.88 7.12
N HIS A 61 -0.44 3.58 8.16
CA HIS A 61 0.34 4.47 9.04
C HIS A 61 0.88 5.76 8.42
N TYR A 62 1.32 5.73 7.16
CA TYR A 62 1.99 6.88 6.56
C TYR A 62 1.02 7.96 6.06
N HIS A 63 -0.27 7.61 5.93
CA HIS A 63 -1.35 8.41 5.32
C HIS A 63 -1.04 8.82 3.87
N ARG A 64 -0.42 7.90 3.13
CA ARG A 64 0.05 8.12 1.76
C ARG A 64 0.19 6.82 1.00
N GLY A 65 -0.06 6.86 -0.30
CA GLY A 65 -0.06 5.70 -1.19
C GLY A 65 -1.32 5.66 -2.06
N PRO A 66 -1.69 4.51 -2.64
CA PRO A 66 -0.98 3.23 -2.58
C PRO A 66 0.48 3.27 -3.03
N TRP A 67 1.33 2.45 -2.40
CA TRP A 67 2.69 2.13 -2.86
C TRP A 67 2.97 0.64 -2.78
N LEU A 68 3.27 0.07 -3.94
CA LEU A 68 3.67 -1.31 -4.09
C LEU A 68 5.19 -1.43 -4.19
N HIS A 69 5.73 -2.40 -3.46
CA HIS A 69 7.04 -2.97 -3.70
C HIS A 69 6.94 -4.49 -3.72
N GLN A 70 7.81 -5.14 -4.49
CA GLN A 70 7.87 -6.58 -4.57
C GLN A 70 9.30 -7.04 -4.29
N GLU A 71 9.43 -7.95 -3.32
CA GLU A 71 10.68 -8.60 -2.96
C GLU A 71 10.44 -10.12 -3.01
N GLU A 72 11.20 -10.83 -3.84
CA GLU A 72 11.01 -12.26 -4.09
C GLU A 72 9.56 -12.61 -4.49
N LYS A 73 8.78 -13.20 -3.58
CA LYS A 73 7.37 -13.61 -3.77
C LYS A 73 6.38 -12.81 -2.91
N MET A 74 6.88 -11.81 -2.20
CA MET A 74 6.09 -10.99 -1.29
C MET A 74 5.85 -9.61 -1.90
N SER A 75 4.58 -9.21 -1.94
CA SER A 75 4.17 -7.85 -2.28
C SER A 75 3.96 -7.04 -1.00
N TYR A 76 4.63 -5.91 -0.85
CA TYR A 76 4.38 -4.94 0.21
C TYR A 76 3.56 -3.80 -0.36
N LEU A 77 2.32 -3.67 0.11
CA LEU A 77 1.41 -2.63 -0.31
C LEU A 77 1.10 -1.70 0.87
N VAL A 78 1.63 -0.49 0.79
CA VAL A 78 1.24 0.62 1.66
C VAL A 78 -0.04 1.22 1.10
N LEU A 79 -1.08 1.31 1.92
CA LEU A 79 -2.38 1.89 1.60
C LEU A 79 -2.45 3.35 2.07
N PRO A 80 -3.14 4.22 1.34
CA PRO A 80 -3.42 5.58 1.78
C PRO A 80 -4.40 5.57 2.95
N GLY A 81 -4.48 6.71 3.64
CA GLY A 81 -5.48 6.92 4.68
C GLY A 81 -6.76 7.52 4.10
N PRO A 82 -7.95 7.16 4.62
CA PRO A 82 -9.19 7.84 4.27
C PRO A 82 -9.25 9.28 4.84
N ALA A 83 -8.41 9.58 5.83
CA ALA A 83 -8.27 10.90 6.45
C ALA A 83 -6.80 11.34 6.46
N TRP A 84 -6.57 12.64 6.57
CA TRP A 84 -5.23 13.24 6.62
C TRP A 84 -4.32 12.91 5.42
N PRO A 85 -4.80 13.09 4.17
CA PRO A 85 -4.04 12.80 2.96
C PRO A 85 -2.67 13.51 2.95
N ARG A 86 -1.61 12.75 2.63
CA ARG A 86 -0.24 13.25 2.50
C ARG A 86 0.34 12.92 1.12
N ASN A 87 0.38 13.87 0.20
CA ASN A 87 0.86 13.65 -1.17
C ASN A 87 0.10 12.53 -1.95
N SER A 88 -1.08 12.13 -1.48
CA SER A 88 -2.01 11.25 -2.20
C SER A 88 -3.43 11.56 -1.69
N PRO A 89 -4.47 11.47 -2.53
CA PRO A 89 -5.83 11.76 -2.11
C PRO A 89 -6.35 10.75 -1.08
N SER A 90 -7.33 11.20 -0.29
CA SER A 90 -8.12 10.31 0.57
C SER A 90 -8.82 9.25 -0.28
N SER A 91 -8.73 7.99 0.12
CA SER A 91 -9.30 6.89 -0.66
C SER A 91 -9.51 5.63 0.15
N TRP A 92 -10.37 4.76 -0.38
CA TRP A 92 -10.52 3.34 -0.04
C TRP A 92 -9.91 2.47 -1.14
N GLN A 93 -9.54 1.25 -0.77
CA GLN A 93 -8.98 0.27 -1.69
C GLN A 93 -9.91 -0.93 -1.74
N ILE A 94 -10.35 -1.27 -2.95
CA ILE A 94 -11.18 -2.43 -3.21
C ILE A 94 -10.27 -3.51 -3.81
N PHE A 95 -10.35 -4.73 -3.27
CA PHE A 95 -9.57 -5.86 -3.73
C PHE A 95 -10.47 -6.94 -4.29
N ASP A 96 -10.29 -7.25 -5.56
CA ASP A 96 -10.91 -8.41 -6.19
C ASP A 96 -9.88 -9.55 -6.26
N VAL A 97 -10.27 -10.72 -5.75
CA VAL A 97 -9.40 -11.90 -5.67
C VAL A 97 -9.82 -12.93 -6.70
N TYR A 98 -9.04 -13.03 -7.77
CA TYR A 98 -9.22 -13.99 -8.86
C TYR A 98 -8.35 -15.23 -8.63
N PRO A 99 -8.62 -16.37 -9.29
CA PRO A 99 -7.79 -17.57 -9.14
C PRO A 99 -6.29 -17.34 -9.34
N ASP A 100 -5.89 -16.48 -10.27
CA ASP A 100 -4.50 -16.25 -10.71
C ASP A 100 -3.89 -14.93 -10.21
N ARG A 101 -4.72 -13.98 -9.76
CA ARG A 101 -4.28 -12.62 -9.41
C ARG A 101 -5.18 -11.94 -8.38
N VAL A 102 -4.66 -10.88 -7.77
CA VAL A 102 -5.41 -9.91 -6.98
C VAL A 102 -5.38 -8.59 -7.73
N GLU A 103 -6.53 -7.95 -7.90
CA GLU A 103 -6.66 -6.62 -8.49
C GLU A 103 -7.06 -5.63 -7.39
N MET A 104 -6.36 -4.50 -7.30
CA MET A 104 -6.68 -3.43 -6.35
C MET A 104 -7.10 -2.16 -7.10
N TYR A 105 -8.28 -1.66 -6.75
CA TYR A 105 -8.83 -0.41 -7.25
C TYR A 105 -8.80 0.66 -6.18
N THR A 106 -8.38 1.87 -6.54
CA THR A 106 -8.44 3.04 -5.66
C THR A 106 -9.78 3.75 -5.87
N LYS A 107 -10.63 3.77 -4.84
CA LYS A 107 -11.84 4.60 -4.80
C LYS A 107 -11.59 5.83 -3.98
N GLN A 108 -11.71 6.99 -4.60
CA GLN A 108 -11.53 8.24 -3.90
C GLN A 108 -12.61 8.47 -2.84
N VAL A 109 -12.19 9.04 -1.71
CA VAL A 109 -13.06 9.61 -0.68
C VAL A 109 -13.00 11.12 -0.80
N PHE A 110 -14.17 11.70 -1.01
CA PHE A 110 -14.40 13.13 -1.00
C PHE A 110 -14.68 13.58 0.44
N LEU A 111 -13.89 14.52 0.92
CA LEU A 111 -14.03 15.18 2.21
C LEU A 111 -14.86 16.45 2.02
N PRO A 112 -15.38 17.09 3.09
CA PRO A 112 -16.27 18.25 2.94
C PRO A 112 -15.69 19.46 2.17
N TYR A 113 -14.38 19.47 1.88
CA TYR A 113 -13.67 20.51 1.15
C TYR A 113 -13.16 20.06 -0.22
N ASP A 114 -13.41 18.82 -0.64
CA ASP A 114 -13.19 18.31 -2.00
C ASP A 114 -14.32 17.36 -2.42
N ASP A 115 -14.98 17.62 -3.54
CA ASP A 115 -16.05 16.78 -4.08
C ASP A 115 -15.66 16.14 -5.43
N GLU A 116 -16.59 15.44 -6.06
CA GLU A 116 -16.38 14.79 -7.36
C GLU A 116 -16.03 15.74 -8.51
N THR A 117 -16.25 17.04 -8.33
CA THR A 117 -15.85 18.09 -9.29
C THR A 117 -14.48 18.68 -8.97
N ALA A 118 -13.89 18.33 -7.82
CA ALA A 118 -12.58 18.82 -7.44
C ALA A 118 -11.52 18.39 -8.44
N THR A 119 -10.68 19.34 -8.84
CA THR A 119 -9.54 19.08 -9.74
C THR A 119 -8.28 18.67 -8.98
N GLY A 120 -8.36 18.51 -7.66
CA GLY A 120 -7.26 18.16 -6.77
C GLY A 120 -7.73 17.86 -5.33
N PHE A 121 -6.77 17.70 -4.43
CA PHE A 121 -6.99 17.47 -2.99
C PHE A 121 -6.07 18.34 -2.15
N ILE A 122 -6.42 18.53 -0.87
CA ILE A 122 -5.57 19.23 0.10
C ILE A 122 -4.53 18.27 0.69
N ASN A 123 -3.26 18.63 0.60
CA ASN A 123 -2.16 17.94 1.25
C ASN A 123 -2.02 18.42 2.70
N ILE A 124 -2.70 17.75 3.64
CA ILE A 124 -2.95 18.26 5.00
C ILE A 124 -1.71 18.71 5.80
N PRO A 125 -0.54 18.04 5.79
CA PRO A 125 0.60 18.52 6.56
C PRO A 125 1.19 19.84 6.03
N TYR A 126 0.94 20.18 4.76
CA TYR A 126 1.47 21.37 4.10
C TYR A 126 0.39 22.40 3.76
N GLN A 127 -0.89 22.07 3.99
CA GLN A 127 -2.05 22.88 3.63
C GLN A 127 -2.02 23.38 2.17
N SER A 128 -1.48 22.57 1.26
CA SER A 128 -1.30 22.92 -0.14
C SER A 128 -2.24 22.11 -1.05
N TRP A 129 -2.73 22.74 -2.12
CA TRP A 129 -3.56 22.07 -3.11
C TRP A 129 -2.70 21.29 -4.09
N VAL A 130 -3.07 20.03 -4.36
CA VAL A 130 -2.39 19.15 -5.33
C VAL A 130 -3.37 18.73 -6.41
N ASN A 131 -3.07 19.06 -7.67
CA ASN A 131 -3.93 18.76 -8.81
C ASN A 131 -3.89 17.25 -9.17
N TYR A 132 -5.02 16.65 -9.53
CA TYR A 132 -5.09 15.25 -9.98
C TYR A 132 -4.32 15.02 -11.28
N GLU A 133 -4.29 16.00 -12.19
CA GLU A 133 -3.55 15.92 -13.44
C GLU A 133 -2.04 15.80 -13.20
N THR A 134 -1.53 16.47 -12.17
CA THR A 134 -0.13 16.36 -11.71
C THR A 134 0.18 14.92 -11.27
N LEU A 135 -0.73 14.28 -10.51
CA LEU A 135 -0.58 12.86 -10.14
C LEU A 135 -0.77 11.91 -11.33
N ARG A 136 -1.67 12.22 -12.26
CA ARG A 136 -1.95 11.41 -13.44
C ARG A 136 -0.75 11.39 -14.39
N THR A 137 -0.24 12.57 -14.72
CA THR A 137 0.84 12.76 -15.70
C THR A 137 2.23 12.59 -15.12
N GLY A 138 2.38 12.74 -13.80
CA GLY A 138 3.69 12.74 -13.14
C GLY A 138 4.51 13.99 -13.42
N LYS A 139 3.95 14.96 -14.15
CA LYS A 139 4.59 16.24 -14.44
C LYS A 139 4.83 16.97 -13.12
N ASP A 140 6.07 17.40 -12.88
CA ASP A 140 6.50 18.10 -11.65
C ASP A 140 6.43 17.26 -10.36
N VAL A 141 6.16 15.95 -10.45
CA VAL A 141 6.25 14.99 -9.35
C VAL A 141 7.55 14.21 -9.51
N PRO A 142 8.46 14.18 -8.51
CA PRO A 142 9.63 13.31 -8.60
C PRO A 142 9.21 11.88 -8.93
N ALA A 143 9.82 11.23 -9.93
CA ALA A 143 9.36 9.94 -10.48
C ALA A 143 9.11 8.85 -9.40
N LYS A 144 9.93 8.85 -8.33
CA LYS A 144 9.75 8.01 -7.14
C LYS A 144 8.46 8.23 -6.34
N LEU A 145 7.68 9.26 -6.69
CA LEU A 145 6.42 9.66 -6.07
C LEU A 145 5.25 9.58 -7.06
N HIS A 146 5.50 9.23 -8.32
CA HIS A 146 4.49 9.06 -9.36
C HIS A 146 4.07 7.59 -9.45
N PHE A 147 2.79 7.31 -9.23
CA PHE A 147 2.26 5.95 -9.26
C PHE A 147 0.95 5.94 -10.07
N PRO A 148 0.98 5.46 -11.33
CA PRO A 148 -0.16 5.62 -12.24
C PRO A 148 -1.44 4.94 -11.76
N TYR A 149 -1.35 3.87 -10.96
CA TYR A 149 -2.49 3.18 -10.33
C TYR A 149 -3.19 3.99 -9.21
N LEU A 150 -2.66 5.15 -8.86
CA LEU A 150 -3.39 6.15 -8.05
C LEU A 150 -4.59 6.73 -8.80
N VAL A 151 -4.56 6.71 -10.14
CA VAL A 151 -5.52 7.42 -10.99
C VAL A 151 -6.01 6.56 -12.17
N GLN A 152 -5.29 5.50 -12.57
CA GLN A 152 -5.62 4.65 -13.71
C GLN A 152 -5.41 3.15 -13.45
N GLY A 153 -6.52 2.40 -13.57
CA GLY A 153 -6.53 0.94 -13.63
C GLY A 153 -6.27 0.22 -12.31
N PRO A 154 -6.54 -1.10 -12.25
CA PRO A 154 -6.20 -1.88 -11.07
C PRO A 154 -4.69 -2.08 -10.98
N LEU A 155 -4.16 -1.95 -9.77
CA LEU A 155 -2.87 -2.55 -9.43
C LEU A 155 -3.06 -4.08 -9.43
N VAL A 156 -2.30 -4.79 -10.25
CA VAL A 156 -2.38 -6.24 -10.37
C VAL A 156 -1.23 -6.91 -9.63
N ILE A 157 -1.56 -7.80 -8.69
CA ILE A 157 -0.61 -8.63 -7.94
C ILE A 157 -0.82 -10.09 -8.37
N LYS A 158 0.22 -10.74 -8.89
CA LYS A 158 0.15 -12.17 -9.24
C LYS A 158 0.08 -13.02 -7.97
N ARG A 159 -0.81 -14.02 -7.96
CA ARG A 159 -0.92 -14.97 -6.86
C ARG A 159 0.20 -16.01 -6.92
N ASN A 160 0.49 -16.66 -5.80
CA ASN A 160 1.54 -17.66 -5.67
C ASN A 160 1.15 -19.04 -6.22
N VAL A 161 0.14 -19.10 -7.11
CA VAL A 161 -0.51 -20.33 -7.55
C VAL A 161 0.48 -21.23 -8.30
N ARG A 162 0.55 -22.48 -7.83
CA ARG A 162 1.04 -23.65 -8.54
C ARG A 162 -0.09 -24.65 -8.64
#